data_AF-A0A8K0P4X6-F1
#
_entry.id   AF-A0A8K0P4X6-F1
#
_cell.length_a   1.000
_cell.length_b   1.000
_cell.length_c   1.000
_cell.angle_alpha   90.00
_cell.angle_beta   90.00
_cell.angle_gamma   90.00
#
_symmetry.space_group_name_H-M   'P 1'
#
loop_
_entity.id
_entity.type
_entity.pdbx_description
1 polymer ?
#
loop_
_entity_poly.entity_id
_entity_poly.type
_entity_poly.pdbx_seq_one_letter_code
_entity_poly.pdbx_strand_id
1 'polypeptide(L)'
;MLPPRFGVVCSLIFFLGARAEEDVEDNVQSKLISIGVDPLLCSTRIIHDRLVSGGHGYYFSWENPETRDLNLDWLEARKFCRARCMDLVSLETSFESQYIAERIEKGYQHNAWTSGRKCTFNGCDREDLKPFDVRGWFWTGSLNKLPPTTDRQGTDWSETGG
;
A
#
# COMPACT_ATOMS: atom_id res chain seq x y z
N MET A 1 -3.48 -2.15 28.99
CA MET A 1 -3.86 -2.35 27.58
C MET A 1 -3.29 -1.18 26.79
N LEU A 2 -2.31 -1.42 25.93
CA LEU A 2 -1.87 -0.40 24.96
C LEU A 2 -2.95 -0.28 23.88
N PRO A 3 -3.26 0.93 23.38
CA PRO A 3 -4.21 1.09 22.29
C PRO A 3 -3.73 0.30 21.06
N PRO A 4 -4.64 -0.28 20.26
CA PRO A 4 -4.28 -0.97 19.04
C PRO A 4 -3.51 -0.01 18.13
N ARG A 5 -2.30 -0.41 17.73
CA ARG A 5 -1.44 0.34 16.82
C ARG A 5 -1.68 -0.16 15.40
N PHE A 6 -2.03 0.77 14.51
CA PHE A 6 -2.13 0.50 13.08
C PHE A 6 -0.79 0.80 12.43
N GLY A 7 -0.18 -0.22 11.83
CA GLY A 7 1.07 -0.11 11.11
C GLY A 7 0.87 0.43 9.69
N VAL A 8 1.94 0.98 9.12
CA VAL A 8 2.05 1.29 7.69
C VAL A 8 3.18 0.45 7.12
N VAL A 9 2.87 -0.27 6.05
CA VAL A 9 3.88 -1.02 5.29
C VAL A 9 4.02 -0.40 3.92
N CYS A 10 5.18 0.20 3.66
CA CYS A 10 5.52 0.68 2.33
C CYS A 10 6.42 -0.34 1.63
N SER A 11 6.19 -0.57 0.33
CA SER A 11 7.12 -1.30 -0.52
C SER A 11 7.77 -0.37 -1.55
N LEU A 12 9.03 -0.65 -1.88
CA LEU A 12 9.66 -0.03 -3.04
C LEU A 12 8.95 -0.48 -4.30
N ILE A 13 8.45 0.47 -5.08
CA ILE A 13 8.07 0.15 -6.46
C ILE A 13 9.36 0.13 -7.27
N PHE A 14 9.83 -1.07 -7.62
CA PHE A 14 10.84 -1.22 -8.67
C PHE A 14 10.16 -1.00 -10.02
N PHE A 15 9.93 0.27 -10.38
CA PHE A 15 9.70 0.61 -11.77
C PHE A 15 11.00 0.32 -12.52
N LEU A 16 11.03 -0.73 -13.35
CA LEU A 16 11.94 -0.79 -14.49
C LEU A 16 11.58 0.39 -15.41
N GLY A 17 12.14 1.56 -15.11
CA GLY A 17 11.84 2.83 -15.77
C GLY A 17 10.83 3.66 -14.98
N ALA A 18 11.34 4.60 -14.18
CA ALA A 18 10.56 5.72 -13.70
C ALA A 18 9.95 6.45 -14.92
N ARG A 19 8.68 6.21 -15.21
CA ARG A 19 7.87 7.18 -15.93
C ARG A 19 7.34 8.11 -14.84
N ALA A 20 7.97 9.28 -14.70
CA ALA A 20 7.28 10.41 -14.13
C ALA A 20 6.03 10.62 -14.99
N GLU A 21 4.84 10.51 -14.40
CA GLU A 21 3.63 11.04 -15.02
C GLU A 21 3.80 12.57 -15.02
N GLU A 22 4.11 13.13 -16.19
CA GLU A 22 3.90 14.56 -16.44
C GLU A 22 2.38 14.77 -16.48
N ASP A 23 1.81 15.16 -15.34
CA ASP A 23 0.39 15.51 -15.29
C ASP A 23 0.18 16.94 -15.77
N VAL A 24 -0.65 17.01 -16.81
CA VAL A 24 -1.22 18.21 -17.43
C VAL A 24 -1.86 19.11 -16.36
N GLU A 25 -1.54 20.39 -16.47
CA GLU A 25 -2.04 21.49 -15.65
C GLU A 25 -3.55 21.65 -15.82
N ASP A 26 -4.36 21.28 -14.82
CA ASP A 26 -5.70 21.86 -14.65
C ASP A 26 -6.28 21.75 -13.22
N ASN A 27 -6.67 22.93 -12.74
CA ASN A 27 -7.66 23.26 -11.71
C ASN A 27 -7.42 22.83 -10.23
N VAL A 28 -7.29 23.86 -9.38
CA VAL A 28 -6.84 23.94 -7.97
C VAL A 28 -7.57 23.03 -6.95
N GLN A 29 -8.58 22.24 -7.35
CA GLN A 29 -9.16 21.18 -6.51
C GLN A 29 -8.43 19.83 -6.67
N SER A 30 -7.58 19.67 -7.69
CA SER A 30 -6.71 18.51 -7.93
C SER A 30 -5.48 18.43 -7.01
N LYS A 31 -5.29 19.44 -6.15
CA LYS A 31 -4.12 19.55 -5.25
C LYS A 31 -4.08 18.52 -4.11
N LEU A 32 -5.12 17.71 -3.94
CA LEU A 32 -5.13 16.57 -3.02
C LEU A 32 -4.56 15.28 -3.64
N ILE A 33 -4.31 15.25 -4.95
CA ILE A 33 -3.82 14.08 -5.72
C ILE A 33 -2.55 14.46 -6.50
N SER A 34 -1.78 15.44 -6.03
CA SER A 34 -0.38 15.53 -6.43
C SER A 34 0.37 14.41 -5.69
N ILE A 35 0.97 13.50 -6.44
CA ILE A 35 1.99 12.57 -5.94
C ILE A 35 3.09 13.44 -5.32
N GLY A 36 2.98 13.66 -4.00
CA GLY A 36 3.88 14.50 -3.22
C GLY A 36 5.20 13.81 -2.94
N VAL A 37 5.85 13.29 -4.00
CA VAL A 37 7.20 12.73 -3.95
C VAL A 37 8.15 13.84 -3.50
N ASP A 38 8.87 13.58 -2.42
CA ASP A 38 9.88 14.47 -1.89
C ASP A 38 11.25 13.89 -2.22
N PRO A 39 12.05 14.55 -3.09
CA PRO A 39 13.35 14.06 -3.51
C PRO A 39 14.30 13.77 -2.34
N LEU A 40 14.24 14.59 -1.27
CA LEU A 40 15.07 14.40 -0.09
C LEU A 40 14.64 13.12 0.63
N LEU A 41 13.35 12.99 0.93
CA LEU A 41 12.81 11.80 1.61
C LEU A 41 13.03 10.52 0.78
N CYS A 42 13.00 10.60 -0.55
CA CYS A 42 13.33 9.48 -1.41
C CYS A 42 14.81 9.09 -1.28
N SER A 43 15.73 10.05 -1.31
CA SER A 43 17.17 9.80 -1.24
C SER A 43 17.60 9.24 0.13
N THR A 44 16.94 9.68 1.20
CA THR A 44 17.25 9.29 2.59
C THR A 44 16.27 8.25 3.14
N ARG A 45 15.46 7.61 2.29
CA ARG A 45 14.43 6.67 2.74
C ARG A 45 15.06 5.49 3.49
N ILE A 46 14.38 5.08 4.55
CA ILE A 46 14.77 3.89 5.32
C ILE A 46 14.11 2.67 4.70
N ILE A 47 14.87 1.58 4.61
CA ILE A 47 14.40 0.27 4.18
C ILE A 47 14.81 -0.69 5.30
N HIS A 48 13.83 -1.18 6.05
CA HIS A 48 14.07 -2.04 7.21
C HIS A 48 14.42 -3.47 6.79
N ASP A 49 13.85 -3.93 5.67
CA ASP A 49 14.13 -5.29 5.18
C ASP A 49 14.00 -5.37 3.65
N ARG A 50 14.61 -6.40 3.06
CA ARG A 50 14.57 -6.68 1.61
C ARG A 50 14.36 -8.16 1.36
N LEU A 51 13.33 -8.48 0.59
CA LEU A 51 13.05 -9.86 0.20
C LEU A 51 13.90 -10.25 -1.01
N VAL A 52 14.84 -11.18 -0.81
CA VAL A 52 15.82 -11.62 -1.82
C VAL A 52 15.14 -12.21 -3.07
N SER A 53 14.01 -12.90 -2.91
CA SER A 53 13.31 -13.58 -4.00
C SER A 53 12.47 -12.66 -4.89
N GLY A 54 12.11 -11.44 -4.43
CA GLY A 54 11.25 -10.51 -5.16
C GLY A 54 11.88 -9.13 -5.44
N GLY A 55 13.08 -8.87 -4.91
CA GLY A 55 13.74 -7.56 -5.02
C GLY A 55 13.06 -6.43 -4.24
N HIS A 56 11.87 -6.64 -3.66
CA HIS A 56 11.14 -5.63 -2.90
C HIS A 56 11.86 -5.25 -1.60
N GLY A 57 11.94 -3.95 -1.34
CA GLY A 57 12.37 -3.42 -0.04
C GLY A 57 11.18 -2.86 0.71
N TYR A 58 11.14 -3.10 2.02
CA TYR A 58 10.01 -2.73 2.87
C TYR A 58 10.40 -1.71 3.93
N TYR A 59 9.45 -0.83 4.20
CA TYR A 59 9.46 0.05 5.35
C TYR A 59 8.28 -0.29 6.24
N PHE A 60 8.54 -0.36 7.54
CA PHE A 60 7.59 -0.74 8.59
C PHE A 60 7.52 0.42 9.58
N SER A 61 6.39 1.14 9.66
CA SER A 61 6.31 2.36 10.48
C SER A 61 6.61 2.12 11.96
N TRP A 62 6.33 0.93 12.48
CA TRP A 62 6.55 0.56 13.88
C TRP A 62 8.02 0.30 14.24
N GLU A 63 8.89 0.06 13.26
CA GLU A 63 10.32 -0.17 13.50
C GLU A 63 11.13 1.13 13.51
N ASN A 64 10.58 2.22 12.97
CA ASN A 64 11.22 3.53 13.02
C ASN A 64 10.68 4.34 14.22
N PRO A 65 11.54 4.79 15.16
CA PRO A 65 11.14 5.59 16.32
C PRO A 65 10.34 6.86 16.00
N GLU A 66 10.59 7.50 14.86
CA GLU A 66 9.91 8.74 14.46
C GLU A 66 8.46 8.51 14.02
N THR A 67 8.13 7.27 13.62
CA THR A 67 6.86 6.94 12.97
C THR A 67 6.05 5.88 13.71
N ARG A 68 6.64 5.24 14.73
CA ARG A 68 6.03 4.11 15.44
C ARG A 68 4.72 4.42 16.16
N ASP A 69 4.46 5.70 16.41
CA ASP A 69 3.29 6.19 17.12
C ASP A 69 2.35 6.99 16.17
N LEU A 70 2.63 6.99 14.85
CA LEU A 70 1.72 7.57 13.86
C LEU A 70 0.46 6.73 13.74
N ASN A 71 -0.69 7.41 13.75
CA ASN A 71 -1.98 6.82 13.47
C ASN A 71 -2.55 7.51 12.23
N LEU A 72 -2.35 6.88 11.07
CA LEU A 72 -2.73 7.44 9.77
C LEU A 72 -3.96 6.71 9.24
N ASP A 73 -4.84 7.45 8.56
CA ASP A 73 -5.83 6.81 7.69
C ASP A 73 -5.17 6.22 6.42
N TRP A 74 -5.95 5.50 5.61
CA TRP A 74 -5.41 4.87 4.40
C TRP A 74 -4.83 5.87 3.39
N LEU A 75 -5.45 7.04 3.21
CA LEU A 75 -5.00 8.06 2.25
C LEU A 75 -3.71 8.71 2.73
N GLU A 76 -3.62 9.03 4.02
CA GLU A 76 -2.44 9.56 4.67
C GLU A 76 -1.28 8.56 4.65
N ALA A 77 -1.55 7.29 4.94
CA ALA A 77 -0.56 6.21 4.87
C ALA A 77 0.00 6.06 3.45
N ARG A 78 -0.87 6.12 2.43
CA ARG A 78 -0.43 6.08 1.03
C ARG A 78 0.41 7.30 0.64
N LYS A 79 -0.02 8.50 1.06
CA LYS A 79 0.75 9.73 0.85
C LYS A 79 2.12 9.65 1.54
N PHE A 80 2.18 9.11 2.75
CA PHE A 80 3.42 8.90 3.49
C PHE A 80 4.41 8.02 2.73
N CYS A 81 3.96 6.91 2.14
CA CYS A 81 4.81 6.04 1.32
C CYS A 81 5.23 6.73 0.03
N ARG A 82 4.29 7.37 -0.68
CA ARG A 82 4.56 8.07 -1.96
C ARG A 82 5.54 9.21 -1.82
N ALA A 83 5.53 9.93 -0.70
CA ALA A 83 6.52 10.95 -0.41
C ALA A 83 7.97 10.42 -0.38
N ARG A 84 8.15 9.11 -0.16
CA ARG A 84 9.46 8.43 -0.07
C ARG A 84 9.79 7.60 -1.31
N CYS A 85 9.12 7.84 -2.44
CA CYS A 85 9.26 7.03 -3.66
C CYS A 85 8.97 5.53 -3.40
N MET A 86 8.01 5.28 -2.53
CA MET A 86 7.43 3.97 -2.22
C MET A 86 5.92 4.04 -2.47
N ASP A 87 5.21 2.93 -2.34
CA ASP A 87 3.74 2.95 -2.19
C ASP A 87 3.38 1.98 -1.06
N LEU A 88 2.11 1.93 -0.68
CA LEU A 88 1.66 0.88 0.24
C LEU A 88 1.94 -0.49 -0.38
N VAL A 89 2.22 -1.48 0.46
CA VAL A 89 2.58 -2.82 -0.01
C VAL A 89 1.46 -3.45 -0.85
N SER A 90 1.82 -4.10 -1.95
CA SER A 90 0.94 -4.96 -2.75
C SER A 90 1.35 -6.39 -2.48
N LEU A 91 0.43 -7.25 -2.03
CA LEU A 91 0.73 -8.63 -1.65
C LEU A 91 0.33 -9.54 -2.80
N GLU A 92 1.24 -9.76 -3.74
CA GLU A 92 0.92 -10.45 -5.00
C GLU A 92 1.20 -11.95 -4.95
N THR A 93 2.02 -12.38 -3.99
CA THR A 93 2.39 -13.78 -3.80
C THR A 93 2.07 -14.22 -2.38
N SER A 94 1.70 -15.49 -2.21
CA SER A 94 1.44 -16.07 -0.88
C SER A 94 2.66 -15.98 0.04
N PHE A 95 3.87 -16.08 -0.51
CA PHE A 95 5.12 -15.94 0.23
C PHE A 95 5.31 -14.52 0.77
N GLU A 96 5.10 -13.49 -0.06
CA GLU A 96 5.16 -12.08 0.37
C GLU A 96 4.09 -11.80 1.42
N SER A 97 2.87 -12.31 1.21
CA SER A 97 1.74 -12.18 2.12
C SER A 97 2.06 -12.77 3.51
N GLN A 98 2.54 -14.01 3.54
CA GLN A 98 2.94 -14.67 4.79
C GLN A 98 4.10 -13.93 5.48
N TYR A 99 5.10 -13.50 4.71
CA TYR A 99 6.24 -12.76 5.25
C TYR A 99 5.81 -11.45 5.94
N ILE A 100 4.90 -10.69 5.32
CA ILE A 100 4.36 -9.46 5.90
C ILE A 100 3.47 -9.77 7.12
N ALA A 101 2.64 -10.80 7.07
CA ALA A 101 1.81 -11.22 8.21
C ALA A 101 2.67 -11.59 9.44
N GLU A 102 3.72 -12.39 9.25
CA GLU A 102 4.67 -12.73 10.32
C GLU A 102 5.39 -11.49 10.87
N ARG A 103 5.70 -10.50 10.02
CA ARG A 103 6.36 -9.26 10.44
C ARG A 103 5.44 -8.37 11.26
N ILE A 104 4.15 -8.29 10.90
CA ILE A 104 3.11 -7.58 11.66
C ILE A 104 2.97 -8.20 13.06
N GLU A 105 2.89 -9.54 13.13
CA GLU A 105 2.79 -10.27 14.40
C GLU A 105 4.02 -10.05 15.29
N LYS A 106 5.24 -10.23 14.75
CA LYS A 106 6.50 -9.98 15.47
C LYS A 106 6.64 -8.53 15.93
N GLY A 107 6.06 -7.59 15.18
CA GLY A 107 6.00 -6.18 15.52
C GLY A 107 4.94 -5.81 16.55
N TYR A 108 4.13 -6.77 17.03
CA TYR A 108 2.96 -6.54 17.89
C TYR A 108 1.99 -5.49 17.33
N GLN A 109 1.85 -5.45 16.00
CA GLN A 109 0.89 -4.57 15.34
C GLN A 109 -0.45 -5.27 15.22
N HIS A 110 -1.53 -4.54 15.48
CA HIS A 110 -2.86 -5.15 15.39
C HIS A 110 -3.28 -5.36 13.93
N ASN A 111 -3.04 -4.34 13.10
CA ASN A 111 -3.31 -4.33 11.66
C ASN A 111 -2.27 -3.47 10.97
N ALA A 112 -2.17 -3.58 9.65
CA ALA A 112 -1.41 -2.64 8.84
C ALA A 112 -2.10 -2.30 7.51
N TRP A 113 -1.93 -1.07 7.05
CA TRP A 113 -2.45 -0.65 5.76
C TRP A 113 -1.66 -1.28 4.61
N THR A 114 -2.39 -1.86 3.65
CA THR A 114 -1.87 -2.34 2.36
C THR A 114 -2.46 -1.49 1.23
N SER A 115 -1.92 -1.64 0.01
CA SER A 115 -2.35 -0.86 -1.15
C SER A 115 -3.71 -1.26 -1.73
N GLY A 116 -4.41 -2.23 -1.13
CA GLY A 116 -5.68 -2.73 -1.63
C GLY A 116 -6.74 -1.62 -1.60
N ARG A 117 -7.41 -1.40 -2.73
CA ARG A 117 -8.52 -0.44 -2.81
C ARG A 117 -9.62 -0.93 -3.74
N LYS A 118 -10.86 -0.62 -3.35
CA LYS A 118 -12.03 -0.82 -4.19
C LYS A 118 -12.10 0.28 -5.26
N CYS A 119 -12.31 -0.11 -6.51
CA CYS A 119 -12.51 0.77 -7.65
C CYS A 119 -13.95 1.30 -7.62
N THR A 120 -14.21 2.34 -6.81
CA THR A 120 -15.53 2.99 -6.66
C THR A 120 -15.57 4.44 -7.15
N PHE A 121 -14.53 4.87 -7.87
CA PHE A 121 -14.39 6.24 -8.36
C PHE A 121 -14.70 6.35 -9.86
N ASN A 122 -14.82 7.57 -10.36
CA ASN A 122 -15.09 7.84 -11.78
C ASN A 122 -14.02 7.16 -12.66
N GLY A 123 -14.46 6.43 -13.69
CA GLY A 123 -13.58 5.63 -14.56
C GLY A 123 -13.53 4.14 -14.20
N CYS A 124 -14.13 3.72 -13.08
CA CYS A 124 -14.25 2.31 -12.70
C CYS A 124 -15.52 1.60 -13.22
N ASP A 125 -16.38 2.23 -14.03
CA ASP A 125 -17.62 1.60 -14.53
C ASP A 125 -17.34 0.59 -15.65
N ARG A 126 -16.68 -0.52 -15.28
CA ARG A 126 -16.41 -1.65 -16.14
C ARG A 126 -17.19 -2.86 -15.66
N GLU A 127 -17.72 -3.63 -16.60
CA GLU A 127 -18.57 -4.77 -16.28
C GLU A 127 -17.80 -5.91 -15.58
N ASP A 128 -16.50 -6.04 -15.86
CA ASP A 128 -15.63 -7.05 -15.23
C ASP A 128 -15.35 -6.79 -13.74
N LEU A 129 -15.60 -5.57 -13.26
CA LEU A 129 -15.43 -5.15 -11.88
C LEU A 129 -16.70 -5.34 -11.05
N LYS A 130 -17.84 -5.65 -11.68
CA LYS A 130 -19.12 -5.84 -11.01
C LYS A 130 -19.31 -7.30 -10.53
N PRO A 131 -19.89 -7.51 -9.32
CA PRO A 131 -20.20 -6.51 -8.32
C PRO A 131 -18.93 -5.96 -7.65
N PHE A 132 -18.87 -4.63 -7.45
CA PHE A 132 -17.66 -3.93 -6.99
C PHE A 132 -17.14 -4.42 -5.65
N ASP A 133 -18.02 -4.82 -4.74
CA ASP A 133 -17.62 -5.34 -3.42
C ASP A 133 -16.87 -6.69 -3.51
N VAL A 134 -17.06 -7.42 -4.61
CA VAL A 134 -16.45 -8.73 -4.83
C VAL A 134 -15.27 -8.64 -5.78
N ARG A 135 -15.44 -8.02 -6.96
CA ARG A 135 -14.46 -8.04 -8.06
C ARG A 135 -13.78 -6.70 -8.32
N GLY A 136 -14.18 -5.66 -7.60
CA GLY A 136 -13.72 -4.28 -7.81
C GLY A 136 -12.39 -3.96 -7.14
N TRP A 137 -11.71 -4.93 -6.54
CA TRP A 137 -10.48 -4.68 -5.79
C TRP A 137 -9.23 -4.78 -6.66
N PHE A 138 -8.29 -3.87 -6.42
CA PHE A 138 -6.99 -3.87 -7.09
C PHE A 138 -5.91 -3.32 -6.14
N TRP A 139 -4.66 -3.67 -6.42
CA TRP A 139 -3.50 -3.16 -5.71
C TRP A 139 -3.15 -1.81 -6.30
N THR A 140 -3.20 -0.76 -5.49
CA THR A 140 -2.94 0.59 -5.99
C THR A 140 -1.46 0.89 -6.18
N GLY A 141 -0.55 0.05 -5.64
CA GLY A 141 0.90 0.15 -5.83
C GLY A 141 1.39 -0.48 -7.14
N SER A 142 0.81 -1.61 -7.56
CA SER A 142 1.16 -2.32 -8.79
C SER A 142 0.13 -2.21 -9.92
N LEU A 143 -1.08 -1.72 -9.62
CA LEU A 143 -2.24 -1.66 -10.50
C LEU A 143 -2.80 -3.03 -10.91
N ASN A 144 -2.34 -4.11 -10.29
CA ASN A 144 -2.85 -5.45 -10.54
C ASN A 144 -4.23 -5.66 -9.90
N LYS A 145 -5.15 -6.29 -10.66
CA LYS A 145 -6.48 -6.65 -10.17
C LYS A 145 -6.36 -7.77 -9.13
N LEU A 146 -7.08 -7.65 -8.01
CA LEU A 146 -7.16 -8.74 -7.04
C LEU A 146 -8.20 -9.78 -7.47
N PRO A 147 -8.01 -11.04 -7.05
CA PRO A 147 -9.07 -12.05 -7.14
C PRO A 147 -10.32 -11.63 -6.35
N PRO A 148 -11.48 -12.24 -6.64
CA PRO A 148 -12.71 -12.00 -5.91
C PRO A 148 -12.54 -12.13 -4.39
N THR A 149 -13.24 -11.31 -3.59
CA THR A 149 -13.23 -11.43 -2.11
C THR A 149 -13.80 -12.75 -1.57
N THR A 150 -14.51 -13.49 -2.43
CA THR A 150 -15.00 -14.84 -2.16
C THR A 150 -13.94 -15.91 -2.35
N ASP A 151 -12.87 -15.61 -3.09
CA ASP A 151 -11.73 -16.50 -3.19
C ASP A 151 -10.89 -16.33 -1.92
N ARG A 152 -10.60 -17.43 -1.24
CA ARG A 152 -9.77 -17.47 -0.02
C ARG A 152 -8.51 -18.31 -0.25
N GLN A 153 -8.31 -18.83 -1.46
CA GLN A 153 -7.15 -19.65 -1.78
C GLN A 153 -5.99 -18.75 -2.16
N GLY A 154 -4.99 -18.65 -1.29
CA GLY A 154 -3.77 -17.87 -1.55
C GLY A 154 -3.95 -16.35 -1.42
N THR A 155 -5.04 -15.90 -0.81
CA THR A 155 -5.36 -14.48 -0.60
C THR A 155 -5.65 -14.21 0.87
N ASP A 156 -4.95 -13.25 1.47
CA ASP A 156 -5.12 -12.91 2.89
C ASP A 156 -6.20 -11.84 3.09
N TRP A 157 -7.38 -12.07 2.51
CA TRP A 157 -8.54 -11.23 2.76
C TRP A 157 -8.89 -11.29 4.25
N SER A 158 -8.93 -10.14 4.91
CA SER A 158 -9.41 -10.06 6.31
C SER A 158 -10.83 -10.60 6.43
N GLU A 159 -11.18 -11.14 7.60
CA GLU A 159 -12.55 -11.64 7.85
C GLU A 159 -13.56 -10.51 7.99
N THR A 160 -13.15 -9.37 8.58
CA THR A 160 -14.05 -8.26 8.90
C THR A 160 -14.05 -7.13 7.85
N GLY A 161 -13.05 -7.09 6.97
CA GLY A 161 -12.82 -5.92 6.11
C GLY A 161 -12.36 -4.70 6.92
N GLY A 162 -11.82 -3.71 6.22
CA GLY A 162 -11.45 -2.38 6.73
C GLY A 162 -11.75 -1.30 5.71
#